data_AF-A0A960EGN6-F1
#
_entry.id   AF-A0A960EGN6-F1
#
_cell.length_a   1.000
_cell.length_b   1.000
_cell.length_c   1.000
_cell.angle_alpha   90.00
_cell.angle_beta   90.00
_cell.angle_gamma   90.00
#
_symmetry.space_group_name_H-M   'P 1'
#
loop_
_entity.id
_entity.type
_entity.pdbx_description
1 polymer ?
#
loop_
_entity_poly.entity_id
_entity_poly.type
_entity_poly.pdbx_seq_one_letter_code
_entity_poly.pdbx_strand_id
1 'polypeptide(L)'
;MRGRRQVAGALVAGLVAGVLVLAVPAPVAADGGTDVEVTCSGIPLLGTTTTTATVNADDDVDPVEVGGTVINTLNVPVPVGDVPVEVTVTELKLTVPIPAGVTLTDVAFTPSSFSGDSWSVVGTDLVATLTGSVPLGGGAPAPTVPDVAVTTTIAGPARTVSWTVPSSITAKASSFLGPFTATCTPTTPSTVLITTEVTEVAGPEVPGVPAGLDVDLAQGYALVRWSAPASDGGAAIESYLVTSTAGGVPGPSLLVGADGREAEFTDLEDGVAHTFSVAATNAVGTGLAVGPSATVTPRWWLPWSSGATAVDEIVTWMTGTPPTAAERSGWLARLDAGTLTVGGLVDEVRDGADALANVDPTIRLYSAYLVRVPDAGGLNFWLRRRRSGYTLSRISSYFEDSSEFQTRYGSLTNRQFVEQIYRNVLGREGEESGIAYWTRQLDLRRKDRGQVMINFSESSEYIRVVADQVDAAAVLIHLIGISPSTAQRDAFVDAADASSLADAVRPLLREASFADRAG
;
A
#
# COMPACT_ATOMS: atom_id res chain seq x y z
N MET A 1 -50.77 -19.49 46.73
CA MET A 1 -50.50 -18.49 47.80
C MET A 1 -49.31 -17.65 47.37
N ARG A 2 -49.45 -16.31 47.42
CA ARG A 2 -48.40 -15.25 47.50
C ARG A 2 -47.37 -15.21 46.36
N GLY A 3 -47.06 -14.08 45.71
CA GLY A 3 -47.48 -12.70 45.92
C GLY A 3 -46.72 -11.76 44.98
N ARG A 4 -47.39 -10.69 44.56
CA ARG A 4 -46.85 -9.50 43.89
C ARG A 4 -45.67 -8.89 44.67
N ARG A 5 -44.71 -8.30 43.96
CA ARG A 5 -44.04 -7.06 44.40
C ARG A 5 -43.90 -6.07 43.25
N GLN A 6 -44.55 -4.92 43.44
CA GLN A 6 -44.21 -3.66 42.82
C GLN A 6 -42.88 -3.16 43.40
N VAL A 7 -42.06 -2.49 42.59
CA VAL A 7 -41.20 -1.40 43.08
C VAL A 7 -41.31 -0.24 42.09
N ALA A 8 -41.68 0.92 42.65
CA ALA A 8 -41.86 2.20 42.01
C ALA A 8 -40.53 2.84 41.60
N GLY A 9 -40.62 3.75 40.62
CA GLY A 9 -39.49 4.46 40.04
C GLY A 9 -38.84 5.51 40.95
N ALA A 10 -37.66 5.94 40.50
CA ALA A 10 -37.07 7.21 40.85
C ALA A 10 -36.47 7.81 39.58
N LEU A 11 -37.12 8.86 39.08
CA LEU A 11 -36.58 9.80 38.09
C LEU A 11 -35.49 10.64 38.77
N VAL A 12 -34.32 10.74 38.14
CA VAL A 12 -33.39 11.85 38.35
C VAL A 12 -33.13 12.48 36.98
N ALA A 13 -33.61 13.71 36.82
CA ALA A 13 -33.42 14.53 35.63
C ALA A 13 -32.03 15.19 35.66
N GLY A 14 -31.25 15.00 34.60
CA GLY A 14 -30.07 15.78 34.25
C GLY A 14 -30.24 16.32 32.83
N LEU A 15 -30.09 17.64 32.69
CA LEU A 15 -30.55 18.43 31.55
C LEU A 15 -29.33 18.95 30.78
N VAL A 16 -29.01 18.39 29.60
CA VAL A 16 -28.09 19.01 28.62
C VAL A 16 -28.47 18.61 27.17
N ALA A 17 -28.64 19.62 26.32
CA ALA A 17 -28.62 19.65 24.86
C ALA A 17 -29.63 18.80 24.06
N GLY A 18 -30.57 19.51 23.42
CA GLY A 18 -31.60 18.99 22.54
C GLY A 18 -31.11 18.16 21.36
N VAL A 19 -31.56 16.91 21.35
CA VAL A 19 -32.12 16.25 20.16
C VAL A 19 -33.52 15.83 20.60
N LEU A 20 -34.55 16.38 19.97
CA LEU A 20 -35.91 15.84 20.10
C LEU A 20 -35.89 14.51 19.34
N VAL A 21 -35.43 13.46 20.00
CA VAL A 21 -35.67 12.09 19.54
C VAL A 21 -37.18 11.93 19.69
N LEU A 22 -37.92 12.03 18.58
CA LEU A 22 -39.21 11.34 18.50
C LEU A 22 -38.86 9.89 18.82
N ALA A 23 -39.11 9.47 20.06
CA ALA A 23 -39.17 8.07 20.40
C ALA A 23 -40.36 7.52 19.60
N VAL A 24 -40.07 7.09 18.38
CA VAL A 24 -40.92 6.14 17.66
C VAL A 24 -41.11 4.99 18.65
N PRO A 25 -42.35 4.59 18.96
CA PRO A 25 -42.55 3.42 19.81
C PRO A 25 -41.76 2.28 19.20
N ALA A 26 -40.82 1.71 19.97
CA ALA A 26 -40.13 0.50 19.56
C ALA A 26 -41.21 -0.52 19.13
N PRO A 27 -41.14 -1.10 17.92
CA PRO A 27 -42.03 -2.18 17.57
C PRO A 27 -41.86 -3.25 18.65
N VAL A 28 -42.98 -3.56 19.29
CA VAL A 28 -43.06 -4.60 20.31
C VAL A 28 -42.61 -5.89 19.63
N ALA A 29 -41.49 -6.46 20.10
CA ALA A 29 -40.98 -7.75 19.67
C ALA A 29 -42.14 -8.74 19.48
N ALA A 30 -42.35 -9.19 18.25
CA ALA A 30 -43.46 -10.06 17.89
C ALA A 30 -43.13 -11.53 18.20
N ASP A 31 -42.42 -11.84 19.28
CA ASP A 31 -42.15 -13.22 19.72
C ASP A 31 -43.39 -13.86 20.39
N GLY A 32 -44.56 -13.69 19.78
CA GLY A 32 -45.84 -14.11 20.36
C GLY A 32 -46.98 -14.20 19.36
N GLY A 33 -47.87 -15.17 19.60
CA GLY A 33 -49.03 -15.39 18.74
C GLY A 33 -49.99 -14.21 18.70
N THR A 34 -50.30 -13.76 17.49
CA THR A 34 -51.28 -12.72 17.21
C THR A 34 -52.60 -13.37 16.85
N ASP A 35 -53.62 -13.19 17.68
CA ASP A 35 -54.97 -13.69 17.41
C ASP A 35 -55.66 -12.86 16.32
N VAL A 36 -56.04 -13.52 15.24
CA VAL A 36 -56.69 -12.92 14.06
C VAL A 36 -58.06 -13.56 13.87
N GLU A 37 -59.10 -12.74 13.80
CA GLU A 37 -60.44 -13.21 13.48
C GLU A 37 -60.53 -13.53 11.97
N VAL A 38 -60.99 -14.75 11.66
CA VAL A 38 -61.14 -15.24 10.29
C VAL A 38 -62.58 -15.64 10.04
N THR A 39 -63.10 -15.24 8.87
CA THR A 39 -64.41 -15.66 8.39
C THR A 39 -64.23 -16.76 7.36
N CYS A 40 -64.72 -17.97 7.68
CA CYS A 40 -64.66 -19.14 6.82
C CYS A 40 -65.99 -19.38 6.11
N SER A 41 -65.95 -19.66 4.81
CA SER A 41 -67.11 -19.96 3.98
C SER A 41 -66.89 -21.22 3.14
N GLY A 42 -67.96 -21.82 2.62
CA GLY A 42 -67.87 -23.00 1.73
C GLY A 42 -67.86 -24.35 2.46
N ILE A 43 -68.10 -24.35 3.78
CA ILE A 43 -68.24 -25.58 4.59
C ILE A 43 -69.67 -26.11 4.47
N PRO A 44 -69.89 -27.37 4.04
CA PRO A 44 -71.22 -27.98 3.96
C PRO A 44 -71.96 -27.91 5.31
N LEU A 45 -73.28 -27.64 5.28
CA LEU A 45 -74.18 -27.53 6.44
C LEU A 45 -73.99 -26.29 7.35
N LEU A 46 -72.79 -25.71 7.43
CA LEU A 46 -72.50 -24.56 8.30
C LEU A 46 -72.52 -23.20 7.57
N GLY A 47 -72.38 -23.20 6.24
CA GLY A 47 -72.41 -21.96 5.45
C GLY A 47 -71.19 -21.08 5.71
N THR A 48 -71.35 -20.05 6.54
CA THR A 48 -70.30 -19.11 6.95
C THR A 48 -70.15 -19.14 8.46
N THR A 49 -68.91 -19.29 8.95
CA THR A 49 -68.61 -19.26 10.39
C THR A 49 -67.41 -18.37 10.66
N THR A 50 -67.35 -17.81 11.86
CA THR A 50 -66.24 -16.96 12.30
C THR A 50 -65.52 -17.63 13.45
N THR A 51 -64.19 -17.65 13.39
CA THR A 51 -63.34 -18.23 14.43
C THR A 51 -62.02 -17.45 14.51
N THR A 52 -61.25 -17.68 15.57
CA THR A 52 -59.94 -17.04 15.76
C THR A 52 -58.84 -17.99 15.28
N ALA A 53 -57.87 -17.46 14.55
CA ALA A 53 -56.62 -18.13 14.19
C ALA A 53 -55.45 -17.36 14.82
N THR A 54 -54.56 -18.06 15.53
CA THR A 54 -53.39 -17.45 16.18
C THR A 54 -52.19 -17.52 15.24
N VAL A 55 -51.73 -16.39 14.72
CA VAL A 55 -50.59 -16.35 13.81
C VAL A 55 -49.31 -16.06 14.59
N ASN A 56 -48.32 -16.97 14.56
CA ASN A 56 -47.01 -16.72 15.12
C ASN A 56 -46.06 -16.26 14.01
N ALA A 57 -45.22 -15.29 14.33
CA ALA A 57 -44.27 -14.72 13.41
C ALA A 57 -42.93 -14.53 14.15
N ASP A 58 -41.84 -15.06 13.62
CA ASP A 58 -40.50 -14.92 14.23
C ASP A 58 -39.63 -14.07 13.31
N ASP A 59 -38.96 -13.10 13.91
CA ASP A 59 -38.16 -12.05 13.25
C ASP A 59 -36.67 -12.39 13.32
N ASP A 60 -35.87 -11.79 12.43
CA ASP A 60 -34.43 -12.02 12.38
C ASP A 60 -33.60 -10.91 13.06
N VAL A 61 -32.36 -10.70 12.60
CA VAL A 61 -31.44 -9.71 13.15
C VAL A 61 -31.79 -8.33 12.62
N ASP A 62 -32.46 -7.53 13.44
CA ASP A 62 -32.66 -6.10 13.20
C ASP A 62 -31.52 -5.25 13.76
N PRO A 63 -30.96 -4.29 12.99
CA PRO A 63 -31.32 -3.91 11.62
C PRO A 63 -30.61 -4.72 10.53
N VAL A 64 -31.21 -4.76 9.33
CA VAL A 64 -30.69 -5.42 8.13
C VAL A 64 -30.15 -4.40 7.12
N GLU A 65 -28.99 -4.66 6.52
CA GLU A 65 -28.47 -3.80 5.44
C GLU A 65 -29.21 -4.01 4.10
N VAL A 66 -29.37 -2.95 3.30
CA VAL A 66 -29.91 -3.05 1.93
C VAL A 66 -29.14 -4.11 1.12
N GLY A 67 -29.87 -5.08 0.54
CA GLY A 67 -29.29 -6.22 -0.18
C GLY A 67 -28.95 -7.44 0.70
N GLY A 68 -29.11 -7.32 2.02
CA GLY A 68 -29.02 -8.43 2.97
C GLY A 68 -30.10 -9.49 2.79
N THR A 69 -29.89 -10.66 3.40
CA THR A 69 -30.85 -11.78 3.41
C THR A 69 -31.53 -11.88 4.75
N VAL A 70 -32.85 -12.04 4.74
CA VAL A 70 -33.72 -12.07 5.92
C VAL A 70 -34.54 -13.35 5.92
N ILE A 71 -34.68 -14.01 7.08
CA ILE A 71 -35.52 -15.21 7.23
C ILE A 71 -36.68 -14.90 8.16
N ASN A 72 -37.89 -14.85 7.63
CA ASN A 72 -39.11 -14.65 8.40
C ASN A 72 -39.90 -15.95 8.49
N THR A 73 -40.34 -16.35 9.69
CA THR A 73 -41.12 -17.58 9.86
C THR A 73 -42.57 -17.25 10.15
N LEU A 74 -43.51 -17.83 9.40
CA LEU A 74 -44.96 -17.62 9.56
C LEU A 74 -45.68 -18.94 9.90
N ASN A 75 -46.39 -18.98 11.03
CA ASN A 75 -47.21 -20.11 11.43
C ASN A 75 -48.68 -19.69 11.55
N VAL A 76 -49.57 -20.37 10.82
CA VAL A 76 -51.00 -20.07 10.77
C VAL A 76 -51.80 -21.37 11.01
N PRO A 77 -52.34 -21.61 12.21
CA PRO A 77 -53.12 -22.82 12.49
C PRO A 77 -54.38 -22.86 11.63
N VAL A 78 -54.84 -24.06 11.26
CA VAL A 78 -56.11 -24.21 10.53
C VAL A 78 -57.25 -23.85 11.49
N PRO A 79 -58.08 -22.86 11.16
CA PRO A 79 -59.30 -22.58 11.92
C PRO A 79 -60.27 -23.76 11.77
N VAL A 80 -60.36 -24.62 12.79
CA VAL A 80 -61.35 -25.70 12.86
C VAL A 80 -62.57 -25.21 13.64
N GLY A 81 -63.69 -24.99 12.96
CA GLY A 81 -64.98 -24.93 13.66
C GLY A 81 -65.32 -26.31 14.22
N ASP A 82 -66.27 -26.40 15.16
CA ASP A 82 -66.82 -27.68 15.63
C ASP A 82 -67.57 -28.35 14.47
N VAL A 83 -66.83 -29.05 13.60
CA VAL A 83 -67.41 -29.78 12.47
C VAL A 83 -67.96 -31.10 13.02
N PRO A 84 -69.25 -31.40 12.86
CA PRO A 84 -69.87 -32.58 13.44
C PRO A 84 -69.48 -33.91 12.74
N VAL A 85 -68.62 -33.85 11.71
CA VAL A 85 -68.25 -34.98 10.86
C VAL A 85 -66.76 -35.00 10.55
N GLU A 86 -66.19 -36.20 10.36
CA GLU A 86 -64.81 -36.36 9.91
C GLU A 86 -64.62 -35.74 8.52
N VAL A 87 -63.63 -34.86 8.41
CA VAL A 87 -63.25 -34.17 7.17
C VAL A 87 -61.80 -34.50 6.86
N THR A 88 -61.48 -34.86 5.63
CA THR A 88 -60.08 -35.05 5.21
C THR A 88 -59.66 -33.89 4.32
N VAL A 89 -58.70 -33.08 4.78
CA VAL A 89 -58.09 -32.02 3.97
C VAL A 89 -57.09 -32.64 3.02
N THR A 90 -57.21 -32.30 1.73
CA THR A 90 -56.38 -32.83 0.64
C THR A 90 -55.39 -31.81 0.09
N GLU A 91 -55.74 -30.52 0.17
CA GLU A 91 -54.92 -29.40 -0.30
C GLU A 91 -55.19 -28.18 0.59
N LEU A 92 -54.15 -27.48 1.04
CA LEU A 92 -54.22 -26.22 1.77
C LEU A 92 -53.40 -25.16 1.03
N LYS A 93 -53.97 -23.98 0.84
CA LYS A 93 -53.33 -22.84 0.17
C LYS A 93 -53.32 -21.62 1.07
N LEU A 94 -52.15 -21.04 1.26
CA LEU A 94 -51.93 -19.79 1.99
C LEU A 94 -51.51 -18.71 0.98
N THR A 95 -52.21 -17.59 0.97
CA THR A 95 -51.84 -16.42 0.16
C THR A 95 -51.33 -15.33 1.10
N VAL A 96 -50.06 -14.96 0.98
CA VAL A 96 -49.39 -13.97 1.85
C VAL A 96 -48.92 -12.79 1.00
N PRO A 97 -49.35 -11.54 1.29
CA PRO A 97 -48.86 -10.38 0.57
C PRO A 97 -47.36 -10.18 0.74
N ILE A 98 -46.62 -9.99 -0.36
CA ILE A 98 -45.20 -9.68 -0.34
C ILE A 98 -45.04 -8.16 -0.18
N PRO A 99 -44.30 -7.68 0.83
CA PRO A 99 -44.08 -6.25 1.01
C PRO A 99 -43.37 -5.62 -0.19
N ALA A 100 -43.64 -4.33 -0.45
CA ALA A 100 -43.06 -3.64 -1.60
C ALA A 100 -41.52 -3.64 -1.57
N GLY A 101 -40.91 -4.02 -2.71
CA GLY A 101 -39.46 -4.07 -2.93
C GLY A 101 -38.73 -5.16 -2.13
N VAL A 102 -39.46 -6.17 -1.64
CA VAL A 102 -38.89 -7.43 -1.16
C VAL A 102 -38.90 -8.43 -2.32
N THR A 103 -37.81 -9.17 -2.47
CA THR A 103 -37.70 -10.29 -3.41
C THR A 103 -37.58 -11.59 -2.64
N LEU A 104 -38.40 -12.59 -3.00
CA LEU A 104 -38.31 -13.92 -2.41
C LEU A 104 -37.14 -14.67 -3.03
N THR A 105 -36.26 -15.17 -2.18
CA THR A 105 -35.08 -15.95 -2.60
C THR A 105 -35.33 -17.44 -2.39
N ASP A 106 -35.98 -17.81 -1.28
CA ASP A 106 -36.37 -19.19 -1.00
C ASP A 106 -37.58 -19.26 -0.04
N VAL A 107 -38.30 -20.38 -0.03
CA VAL A 107 -39.36 -20.68 0.94
C VAL A 107 -39.25 -22.13 1.38
N ALA A 108 -39.04 -22.33 2.68
CA ALA A 108 -38.92 -23.63 3.32
C ALA A 108 -40.13 -23.93 4.24
N PHE A 109 -40.44 -25.21 4.41
CA PHE A 109 -41.58 -25.69 5.19
C PHE A 109 -41.13 -26.71 6.25
N THR A 110 -41.42 -26.46 7.53
CA THR A 110 -41.10 -27.39 8.64
C THR A 110 -41.96 -27.13 9.88
N PRO A 111 -42.26 -28.13 10.74
CA PRO A 111 -42.62 -29.51 10.41
C PRO A 111 -44.08 -29.60 9.87
N SER A 112 -44.33 -30.39 8.82
CA SER A 112 -45.66 -30.51 8.21
C SER A 112 -46.40 -31.79 8.60
N SER A 113 -47.71 -31.68 8.83
CA SER A 113 -48.65 -32.81 8.84
C SER A 113 -49.06 -33.27 7.43
N PHE A 114 -48.64 -32.52 6.40
CA PHE A 114 -48.87 -32.78 4.98
C PHE A 114 -47.67 -33.47 4.34
N SER A 115 -47.92 -34.32 3.35
CA SER A 115 -46.91 -35.15 2.67
C SER A 115 -46.21 -34.46 1.50
N GLY A 116 -46.69 -33.29 1.07
CA GLY A 116 -46.08 -32.51 -0.01
C GLY A 116 -46.38 -31.02 0.11
N ASP A 117 -45.47 -30.22 -0.42
CA ASP A 117 -45.42 -28.78 -0.31
C ASP A 117 -44.87 -28.17 -1.61
N SER A 118 -45.30 -26.95 -1.90
CA SER A 118 -44.85 -26.16 -3.04
C SER A 118 -45.18 -24.69 -2.81
N TRP A 119 -44.48 -23.81 -3.49
CA TRP A 119 -44.78 -22.38 -3.45
C TRP A 119 -44.64 -21.74 -4.82
N SER A 120 -45.29 -20.59 -4.99
CA SER A 120 -45.17 -19.76 -6.19
C SER A 120 -45.46 -18.30 -5.84
N VAL A 121 -44.98 -17.37 -6.66
CA VAL A 121 -45.37 -15.96 -6.59
C VAL A 121 -46.41 -15.68 -7.65
N VAL A 122 -47.57 -15.16 -7.24
CA VAL A 122 -48.67 -14.79 -8.12
C VAL A 122 -48.96 -13.30 -7.92
N GLY A 123 -48.56 -12.47 -8.88
CA GLY A 123 -48.66 -11.02 -8.74
C GLY A 123 -47.75 -10.52 -7.61
N THR A 124 -48.35 -9.94 -6.56
CA THR A 124 -47.66 -9.45 -5.37
C THR A 124 -47.74 -10.41 -4.18
N ASP A 125 -48.28 -11.61 -4.37
CA ASP A 125 -48.56 -12.53 -3.26
C ASP A 125 -47.72 -13.81 -3.39
N LEU A 126 -47.21 -14.27 -2.25
CA LEU A 126 -46.69 -15.62 -2.06
C LEU A 126 -47.88 -16.57 -1.91
N VAL A 127 -47.93 -17.61 -2.74
CA VAL A 127 -48.91 -18.69 -2.66
C VAL A 127 -48.19 -19.98 -2.26
N ALA A 128 -48.33 -20.37 -1.00
CA ALA A 128 -47.85 -21.66 -0.48
C ALA A 128 -48.97 -22.71 -0.59
N THR A 129 -48.68 -23.85 -1.22
CA THR A 129 -49.62 -24.96 -1.43
C THR A 129 -49.10 -26.23 -0.78
N LEU A 130 -49.86 -26.78 0.15
CA LEU A 130 -49.60 -28.03 0.86
C LEU A 130 -50.59 -29.08 0.38
N THR A 131 -50.13 -30.32 0.20
CA THR A 131 -50.93 -31.45 -0.27
C THR A 131 -50.66 -32.69 0.56
N GLY A 132 -51.70 -33.48 0.79
CA GLY A 132 -51.62 -34.65 1.67
C GLY A 132 -52.99 -35.00 2.22
N SER A 133 -53.12 -36.14 2.90
CA SER A 133 -54.39 -36.60 3.43
C SER A 133 -54.41 -36.43 4.94
N VAL A 134 -55.00 -35.34 5.42
CA VAL A 134 -55.00 -34.99 6.85
C VAL A 134 -56.43 -34.99 7.40
N PRO A 135 -56.79 -35.95 8.29
CA PRO A 135 -58.13 -36.00 8.87
C PRO A 135 -58.32 -34.95 9.96
N LEU A 136 -59.51 -34.37 10.01
CA LEU A 136 -60.04 -33.44 10.99
C LEU A 136 -61.24 -34.10 11.68
N GLY A 137 -61.20 -34.27 13.01
CA GLY A 137 -62.29 -34.84 13.82
C GLY A 137 -61.92 -36.13 14.57
N GLY A 138 -62.80 -36.59 15.48
CA GLY A 138 -62.69 -37.90 16.13
C GLY A 138 -61.70 -38.04 17.31
N GLY A 139 -61.18 -36.93 17.86
CA GLY A 139 -60.20 -36.96 18.97
C GLY A 139 -58.73 -37.04 18.52
N ALA A 140 -58.45 -36.95 17.21
CA ALA A 140 -57.11 -36.69 16.70
C ALA A 140 -56.67 -35.25 17.04
N PRO A 141 -55.36 -35.01 17.32
CA PRO A 141 -54.86 -33.65 17.48
C PRO A 141 -55.14 -32.83 16.23
N ALA A 142 -55.57 -31.58 16.40
CA ALA A 142 -55.78 -30.65 15.30
C ALA A 142 -54.50 -30.58 14.45
N PRO A 143 -54.59 -30.64 13.11
CA PRO A 143 -53.41 -30.65 12.29
C PRO A 143 -52.69 -29.31 12.43
N THR A 144 -51.40 -29.41 12.74
CA THR A 144 -50.50 -28.26 12.73
C THR A 144 -50.15 -27.94 11.28
N VAL A 145 -50.44 -26.70 10.88
CA VAL A 145 -49.94 -26.12 9.64
C VAL A 145 -48.42 -25.94 9.79
N PRO A 146 -47.63 -26.20 8.74
CA PRO A 146 -46.19 -26.02 8.80
C PRO A 146 -45.83 -24.55 9.06
N ASP A 147 -44.72 -24.35 9.76
CA ASP A 147 -44.05 -23.05 9.77
C ASP A 147 -43.52 -22.80 8.35
N VAL A 148 -43.94 -21.68 7.76
CA VAL A 148 -43.50 -21.23 6.44
C VAL A 148 -42.35 -20.26 6.68
N ALA A 149 -41.11 -20.73 6.52
CA ALA A 149 -39.92 -19.91 6.60
C ALA A 149 -39.64 -19.30 5.22
N VAL A 150 -39.68 -17.98 5.13
CA VAL A 150 -39.52 -17.21 3.90
C VAL A 150 -38.18 -16.51 3.94
N THR A 151 -37.27 -16.90 3.04
CA THR A 151 -35.99 -16.23 2.85
C THR A 151 -36.12 -15.15 1.79
N THR A 152 -35.76 -13.92 2.13
CA THR A 152 -35.92 -12.77 1.25
C THR A 152 -34.66 -11.93 1.13
N THR A 153 -34.53 -11.26 -0.01
CA THR A 153 -33.56 -10.20 -0.23
C THR A 153 -34.32 -8.88 -0.39
N ILE A 154 -33.91 -7.86 0.36
CA ILE A 154 -34.56 -6.56 0.35
C ILE A 154 -33.83 -5.62 -0.60
N ALA A 155 -34.55 -5.05 -1.57
CA ALA A 155 -34.01 -4.12 -2.55
C ALA A 155 -34.57 -2.71 -2.36
N GLY A 156 -33.81 -1.72 -2.82
CA GLY A 156 -34.19 -0.29 -2.77
C GLY A 156 -33.68 0.44 -1.52
N PRO A 157 -34.12 1.68 -1.27
CA PRO A 157 -33.60 2.51 -0.18
C PRO A 157 -33.99 1.97 1.20
N ALA A 158 -33.23 2.39 2.21
CA ALA A 158 -33.50 2.14 3.63
C ALA A 158 -34.96 2.50 3.98
N ARG A 159 -35.66 1.56 4.60
CA ARG A 159 -37.07 1.66 4.97
C ARG A 159 -37.44 0.56 5.96
N THR A 160 -38.56 0.73 6.64
CA THR A 160 -39.20 -0.37 7.37
C THR A 160 -39.99 -1.23 6.39
N VAL A 161 -39.78 -2.54 6.46
CA VAL A 161 -40.52 -3.55 5.70
C VAL A 161 -41.45 -4.29 6.66
N SER A 162 -42.73 -4.45 6.30
CA SER A 162 -43.72 -5.05 7.20
C SER A 162 -44.46 -6.21 6.53
N TRP A 163 -44.38 -7.39 7.11
CA TRP A 163 -45.18 -8.54 6.70
C TRP A 163 -46.55 -8.49 7.38
N THR A 164 -47.61 -8.79 6.63
CA THR A 164 -48.98 -8.82 7.15
C THR A 164 -49.53 -10.24 7.21
N VAL A 165 -50.65 -10.40 7.89
CA VAL A 165 -51.41 -11.65 7.91
C VAL A 165 -51.73 -12.15 6.49
N PRO A 166 -51.84 -13.48 6.27
CA PRO A 166 -52.25 -14.03 4.99
C PRO A 166 -53.59 -13.44 4.53
N SER A 167 -53.69 -13.02 3.27
CA SER A 167 -54.93 -12.45 2.73
C SER A 167 -56.03 -13.51 2.54
N SER A 168 -55.65 -14.78 2.38
CA SER A 168 -56.59 -15.89 2.23
C SER A 168 -55.96 -17.23 2.62
N ILE A 169 -56.77 -18.10 3.23
CA ILE A 169 -56.47 -19.49 3.52
C ILE A 169 -57.56 -20.33 2.83
N THR A 170 -57.19 -21.18 1.88
CA THR A 170 -58.16 -22.04 1.15
C THR A 170 -57.81 -23.50 1.33
N ALA A 171 -58.77 -24.30 1.77
CA ALA A 171 -58.62 -25.74 1.96
C ALA A 171 -59.59 -26.51 1.04
N LYS A 172 -59.07 -27.42 0.22
CA LYS A 172 -59.90 -28.45 -0.41
C LYS A 172 -59.97 -29.64 0.52
N ALA A 173 -61.19 -30.09 0.78
CA ALA A 173 -61.43 -31.19 1.69
C ALA A 173 -62.52 -32.11 1.16
N SER A 174 -62.60 -33.30 1.72
CA SER A 174 -63.63 -34.29 1.42
C SER A 174 -64.30 -34.74 2.71
N SER A 175 -65.61 -34.96 2.63
CA SER A 175 -66.43 -35.52 3.69
C SER A 175 -67.31 -36.63 3.11
N PHE A 176 -68.14 -37.26 3.94
CA PHE A 176 -69.16 -38.20 3.48
C PHE A 176 -70.18 -37.58 2.50
N LEU A 177 -70.30 -36.24 2.44
CA LEU A 177 -71.16 -35.51 1.49
C LEU A 177 -70.49 -35.23 0.14
N GLY A 178 -69.21 -35.58 -0.02
CA GLY A 178 -68.41 -35.29 -1.21
C GLY A 178 -67.34 -34.21 -0.97
N PRO A 179 -66.62 -33.83 -2.05
CA PRO A 179 -65.57 -32.82 -1.99
C PRO A 179 -66.14 -31.40 -1.88
N PHE A 180 -65.47 -30.55 -1.11
CA PHE A 180 -65.78 -29.12 -0.96
C PHE A 180 -64.50 -28.30 -0.81
N THR A 181 -64.64 -26.98 -0.98
CA THR A 181 -63.56 -26.02 -0.77
C THR A 181 -64.01 -25.03 0.28
N ALA A 182 -63.27 -24.93 1.38
CA ALA A 182 -63.45 -23.91 2.39
C ALA A 182 -62.45 -22.78 2.15
N THR A 183 -62.91 -21.54 2.22
CA THR A 183 -62.06 -20.35 2.15
C THR A 183 -62.26 -19.52 3.41
N CYS A 184 -61.17 -19.29 4.14
CA CYS A 184 -61.10 -18.46 5.31
C CYS A 184 -60.32 -17.19 4.99
N THR A 185 -60.95 -16.04 5.19
CA THR A 185 -60.34 -14.72 4.99
C THR A 185 -60.29 -13.98 6.32
N PRO A 186 -59.13 -13.44 6.72
CA PRO A 186 -59.06 -12.54 7.87
C PRO A 186 -59.98 -11.33 7.72
N THR A 187 -60.61 -10.92 8.81
CA THR A 187 -61.41 -9.69 8.84
C THR A 187 -60.53 -8.43 8.83
N THR A 188 -59.26 -8.57 9.22
CA THR A 188 -58.25 -7.50 9.25
C THR A 188 -56.97 -7.92 8.49
N PRO A 189 -57.02 -8.03 7.14
CA PRO A 189 -55.88 -8.49 6.34
C PRO A 189 -54.65 -7.56 6.38
N SER A 190 -54.82 -6.34 6.89
CA SER A 190 -53.74 -5.34 7.05
C SER A 190 -53.02 -5.42 8.40
N THR A 191 -53.34 -6.40 9.26
CA THR A 191 -52.63 -6.58 10.53
C THR A 191 -51.17 -6.96 10.25
N VAL A 192 -50.25 -6.14 10.74
CA VAL A 192 -48.80 -6.36 10.63
C VAL A 192 -48.37 -7.42 11.66
N LEU A 193 -47.54 -8.36 11.21
CA LEU A 193 -47.03 -9.47 12.00
C LEU A 193 -45.55 -9.29 12.36
N ILE A 194 -44.72 -8.88 11.39
CA ILE A 194 -43.27 -8.67 11.56
C ILE A 194 -42.88 -7.35 10.91
N THR A 195 -41.92 -6.64 11.50
CA THR A 195 -41.35 -5.41 10.94
C THR A 195 -39.83 -5.45 10.97
N THR A 196 -39.19 -5.44 9.80
CA THR A 196 -37.74 -5.41 9.67
C THR A 196 -37.27 -3.98 9.40
N GLU A 197 -36.27 -3.49 10.14
CA GLU A 197 -35.65 -2.17 9.92
C GLU A 197 -34.47 -2.30 8.96
N VAL A 198 -34.56 -1.64 7.79
CA VAL A 198 -33.51 -1.71 6.77
C VAL A 198 -32.67 -0.44 6.76
N THR A 199 -31.37 -0.56 6.96
CA THR A 199 -30.40 0.54 6.97
C THR A 199 -29.56 0.58 5.68
N GLU A 200 -29.10 1.78 5.30
CA GLU A 200 -28.21 1.92 4.15
C GLU A 200 -26.83 1.32 4.45
N VAL A 201 -26.22 0.69 3.44
CA VAL A 201 -24.79 0.34 3.47
C VAL A 201 -24.03 1.67 3.39
N ALA A 202 -23.24 1.98 4.42
CA ALA A 202 -22.40 3.18 4.40
C ALA A 202 -21.46 3.12 3.18
N GLY A 203 -21.54 4.15 2.32
CA GLY A 203 -20.63 4.27 1.17
C GLY A 203 -19.18 4.45 1.61
N PRO A 204 -18.20 4.26 0.70
CA PRO A 204 -16.82 4.50 1.06
C PRO A 204 -16.63 5.97 1.43
N GLU A 205 -15.83 6.21 2.46
CA GLU A 205 -15.40 7.53 2.91
C GLU A 205 -13.95 7.78 2.48
N VAL A 206 -13.46 9.01 2.66
CA VAL A 206 -12.03 9.29 2.52
C VAL A 206 -11.23 8.51 3.57
N PRO A 207 -9.94 8.19 3.33
CA PRO A 207 -9.15 7.44 4.28
C PRO A 207 -8.98 8.16 5.63
N GLY A 208 -8.71 7.39 6.67
CA GLY A 208 -8.34 7.94 7.97
C GLY A 208 -6.99 8.68 7.96
N VAL A 209 -6.64 9.29 9.09
CA VAL A 209 -5.35 9.97 9.27
C VAL A 209 -4.21 8.93 9.29
N PRO A 210 -3.16 9.07 8.47
CA PRO A 210 -1.96 8.23 8.58
C PRO A 210 -1.32 8.33 9.99
N ALA A 211 -0.58 7.33 10.42
CA ALA A 211 -0.01 7.30 11.78
C ALA A 211 1.52 7.24 11.76
N GLY A 212 2.16 7.42 12.91
CA GLY A 212 3.62 7.22 13.06
C GLY A 212 4.47 8.11 12.16
N LEU A 213 4.07 9.37 11.97
CA LEU A 213 4.83 10.33 11.19
C LEU A 213 6.17 10.61 11.90
N ASP A 214 7.25 10.23 11.24
CA ASP A 214 8.61 10.44 11.67
C ASP A 214 9.39 11.12 10.56
N VAL A 215 10.28 12.04 10.94
CA VAL A 215 11.10 12.78 9.98
C VAL A 215 12.51 12.80 10.49
N ASP A 216 13.36 12.08 9.77
CA ASP A 216 14.79 12.10 9.97
C ASP A 216 15.40 13.18 9.08
N LEU A 217 16.19 14.07 9.68
CA LEU A 217 17.18 14.81 8.91
C LEU A 217 18.24 13.83 8.47
N ALA A 218 18.26 13.57 7.18
CA ALA A 218 19.39 12.96 6.53
C ALA A 218 20.20 14.08 5.84
N GLN A 219 21.39 13.73 5.36
CA GLN A 219 22.39 14.70 4.92
C GLN A 219 21.90 15.63 3.80
N GLY A 220 21.56 16.88 4.12
CA GLY A 220 21.04 17.84 3.13
C GLY A 220 19.67 17.48 2.53
N TYR A 221 18.90 16.55 3.14
CA TYR A 221 17.53 16.20 2.72
C TYR A 221 16.69 15.74 3.92
N ALA A 222 15.36 15.69 3.76
CA ALA A 222 14.48 15.11 4.78
C ALA A 222 13.94 13.76 4.31
N LEU A 223 14.09 12.72 5.13
CA LEU A 223 13.44 11.43 4.93
C LEU A 223 12.20 11.37 5.83
N VAL A 224 11.04 11.42 5.21
CA VAL A 224 9.73 11.39 5.87
C VAL A 224 9.21 9.96 5.84
N ARG A 225 8.87 9.39 7.00
CA ARG A 225 8.32 8.05 7.14
C ARG A 225 6.97 8.09 7.85
N TRP A 226 6.07 7.19 7.48
CA TRP A 226 4.75 7.06 8.10
C TRP A 226 4.22 5.62 8.03
N SER A 227 3.12 5.38 8.73
CA SER A 227 2.34 4.15 8.65
C SER A 227 0.96 4.41 8.07
N ALA A 228 0.36 3.39 7.48
CA ALA A 228 -0.97 3.48 6.89
C ALA A 228 -2.02 3.92 7.92
N PRO A 229 -3.09 4.61 7.51
CA PRO A 229 -4.21 4.90 8.40
C PRO A 229 -4.87 3.60 8.85
N ALA A 230 -5.46 3.63 10.05
CA ALA A 230 -6.15 2.48 10.63
C ALA A 230 -7.41 2.06 9.83
N SER A 231 -7.96 2.97 9.03
CA SER A 231 -9.07 2.73 8.12
C SER A 231 -8.75 3.36 6.77
N ASP A 232 -9.01 2.63 5.70
CA ASP A 232 -8.95 3.11 4.31
C ASP A 232 -10.26 3.76 3.86
N GLY A 233 -11.26 3.86 4.75
CA GLY A 233 -12.58 4.39 4.44
C GLY A 233 -13.44 3.41 3.63
N GLY A 234 -13.09 2.13 3.55
CA GLY A 234 -13.85 1.14 2.77
C GLY A 234 -13.52 1.15 1.27
N ALA A 235 -12.52 1.92 0.84
CA ALA A 235 -11.97 1.88 -0.52
C ALA A 235 -10.44 1.90 -0.46
N ALA A 236 -9.79 1.12 -1.34
CA ALA A 236 -8.34 0.98 -1.35
C ALA A 236 -7.62 2.33 -1.50
N ILE A 237 -6.57 2.52 -0.70
CA ILE A 237 -5.68 3.69 -0.82
C ILE A 237 -4.94 3.63 -2.16
N GLU A 238 -4.93 4.74 -2.88
CA GLU A 238 -4.27 4.88 -4.18
C GLU A 238 -2.92 5.60 -4.04
N SER A 239 -2.81 6.57 -3.12
CA SER A 239 -1.60 7.36 -2.93
C SER A 239 -1.53 8.06 -1.57
N TYR A 240 -0.34 8.60 -1.26
CA TYR A 240 -0.09 9.51 -0.16
C TYR A 240 0.46 10.83 -0.69
N LEU A 241 -0.10 11.95 -0.23
CA LEU A 241 0.41 13.29 -0.47
C LEU A 241 1.26 13.72 0.72
N VAL A 242 2.56 13.90 0.51
CA VAL A 242 3.51 14.40 1.50
C VAL A 242 3.84 15.85 1.18
N THR A 243 3.62 16.77 2.12
CA THR A 243 3.81 18.20 1.91
C THR A 243 4.84 18.76 2.88
N SER A 244 5.85 19.46 2.36
CA SER A 244 6.76 20.27 3.17
C SER A 244 6.16 21.64 3.45
N THR A 245 6.38 22.20 4.64
CA THR A 245 5.95 23.55 5.03
C THR A 245 7.14 24.29 5.61
N ALA A 246 7.47 25.45 5.06
CA ALA A 246 8.54 26.32 5.54
C ALA A 246 7.96 27.65 6.05
N GLY A 247 8.24 28.03 7.29
CA GLY A 247 7.72 29.28 7.87
C GLY A 247 6.18 29.43 7.84
N GLY A 248 5.44 28.31 7.83
CA GLY A 248 3.98 28.29 7.72
C GLY A 248 3.44 28.36 6.29
N VAL A 249 4.31 28.43 5.27
CA VAL A 249 3.95 28.41 3.85
C VAL A 249 4.15 26.99 3.31
N PRO A 250 3.11 26.37 2.72
CA PRO A 250 3.27 25.10 2.03
C PRO A 250 4.28 25.24 0.87
N GLY A 251 5.28 24.37 0.88
CA GLY A 251 6.33 24.27 -0.14
C GLY A 251 6.10 23.06 -1.06
N PRO A 252 7.16 22.37 -1.50
CA PRO A 252 7.03 21.23 -2.40
C PRO A 252 6.22 20.09 -1.77
N SER A 253 5.51 19.34 -2.62
CA SER A 253 4.79 18.13 -2.24
C SER A 253 5.17 16.96 -3.13
N LEU A 254 5.20 15.77 -2.57
CA LEU A 254 5.47 14.52 -3.26
C LEU A 254 4.25 13.60 -3.19
N LEU A 255 3.94 12.97 -4.31
CA LEU A 255 2.91 11.95 -4.39
C LEU A 255 3.59 10.57 -4.37
N VAL A 256 3.26 9.77 -3.37
CA VAL A 256 3.81 8.44 -3.16
C VAL A 256 2.72 7.40 -3.40
N GLY A 257 3.03 6.30 -4.09
CA GLY A 257 2.05 5.26 -4.41
C GLY A 257 1.48 4.55 -3.17
N ALA A 258 0.40 3.80 -3.36
CA ALA A 258 -0.36 3.09 -2.32
C ALA A 258 0.49 2.25 -1.33
N ASP A 259 1.58 1.63 -1.81
CA ASP A 259 2.45 0.79 -0.98
C ASP A 259 3.61 1.57 -0.33
N GLY A 260 3.85 2.81 -0.74
CA GLY A 260 4.97 3.61 -0.22
C GLY A 260 4.70 4.14 1.18
N ARG A 261 5.71 4.08 2.04
CA ARG A 261 5.67 4.51 3.45
C ARG A 261 6.80 5.47 3.81
N GLU A 262 7.49 5.96 2.78
CA GLU A 262 8.58 6.89 2.90
C GLU A 262 8.62 7.85 1.70
N ALA A 263 9.15 9.05 1.93
CA ALA A 263 9.35 10.08 0.91
C ALA A 263 10.64 10.86 1.22
N GLU A 264 11.43 11.12 0.18
CA GLU A 264 12.69 11.86 0.28
C GLU A 264 12.55 13.25 -0.33
N PHE A 265 12.88 14.29 0.44
CA PHE A 265 12.91 15.68 -0.01
C PHE A 265 14.35 16.16 -0.17
N THR A 266 14.87 16.08 -1.38
CA THR A 266 16.30 16.30 -1.70
C THR A 266 16.70 17.73 -1.99
N ASP A 267 15.74 18.61 -2.26
CA ASP A 267 15.96 20.01 -2.68
C ASP A 267 15.28 20.98 -1.72
N LEU A 268 15.48 20.75 -0.42
CA LEU A 268 15.04 21.69 0.60
C LEU A 268 16.03 22.84 0.71
N GLU A 269 15.55 24.02 1.11
CA GLU A 269 16.40 25.18 1.26
C GLU A 269 17.23 25.07 2.54
N ASP A 270 18.55 25.17 2.41
CA ASP A 270 19.46 25.07 3.54
C ASP A 270 19.28 26.21 4.54
N GLY A 271 19.34 25.87 5.83
CA GLY A 271 19.15 26.81 6.91
C GLY A 271 17.69 27.24 7.13
N VAL A 272 16.75 26.83 6.26
CA VAL A 272 15.32 27.05 6.43
C VAL A 272 14.70 25.89 7.22
N ALA A 273 13.84 26.23 8.19
CA ALA A 273 13.14 25.24 8.99
C ALA A 273 11.90 24.72 8.26
N HIS A 274 11.82 23.40 8.09
CA HIS A 274 10.73 22.68 7.44
C HIS A 274 9.99 21.78 8.44
N THR A 275 8.68 21.67 8.27
CA THR A 275 7.84 20.60 8.85
C THR A 275 7.12 19.87 7.73
N PHE A 276 6.64 18.65 8.01
CA PHE A 276 5.98 17.81 7.01
C PHE A 276 4.59 17.38 7.47
N SER A 277 3.72 17.14 6.50
CA SER A 277 2.44 16.48 6.70
C SER A 277 2.20 15.41 5.65
N VAL A 278 1.43 14.38 6.00
CA VAL A 278 1.10 13.25 5.10
C VAL A 278 -0.39 13.00 5.13
N ALA A 279 -1.05 12.95 3.97
CA ALA A 279 -2.44 12.57 3.82
C ALA A 279 -2.59 11.38 2.86
N ALA A 280 -3.50 10.46 3.16
CA ALA A 280 -3.83 9.34 2.27
C ALA A 280 -5.00 9.69 1.35
N THR A 281 -5.00 9.14 0.13
CA THR A 281 -6.05 9.36 -0.87
C THR A 281 -6.56 8.01 -1.38
N ASN A 282 -7.88 7.85 -1.46
CA ASN A 282 -8.56 6.76 -2.15
C ASN A 282 -9.47 7.33 -3.26
N ALA A 283 -10.28 6.48 -3.89
CA ALA A 283 -11.22 6.88 -4.94
C ALA A 283 -12.27 7.93 -4.51
N VAL A 284 -12.53 8.10 -3.22
CA VAL A 284 -13.45 9.12 -2.67
C VAL A 284 -12.75 10.48 -2.56
N GLY A 285 -11.47 10.48 -2.19
CA GLY A 285 -10.65 11.67 -2.09
C GLY A 285 -9.57 11.57 -1.03
N THR A 286 -8.99 12.74 -0.70
CA THR A 286 -7.90 12.86 0.26
C THR A 286 -8.45 13.03 1.68
N GLY A 287 -7.99 12.17 2.58
CA GLY A 287 -8.30 12.22 4.01
C GLY A 287 -7.57 13.34 4.75
N LEU A 288 -7.76 13.38 6.07
CA LEU A 288 -7.03 14.31 6.93
C LEU A 288 -5.54 13.94 7.03
N ALA A 289 -4.69 14.96 7.06
CA ALA A 289 -3.25 14.76 7.15
C ALA A 289 -2.78 14.53 8.60
N VAL A 290 -1.75 13.71 8.77
CA VAL A 290 -0.92 13.72 9.98
C VAL A 290 0.13 14.82 9.87
N GLY A 291 0.38 15.55 10.96
CA GLY A 291 1.38 16.62 11.03
C GLY A 291 0.88 17.88 11.74
N PRO A 292 1.72 18.93 11.87
CA PRO A 292 3.10 18.98 11.38
C PRO A 292 4.03 18.00 12.11
N SER A 293 5.03 17.48 11.41
CA SER A 293 6.13 16.73 12.00
C SER A 293 6.98 17.57 12.97
N ALA A 294 7.97 16.94 13.61
CA ALA A 294 9.08 17.69 14.19
C ALA A 294 9.77 18.56 13.13
N THR A 295 10.28 19.72 13.57
CA THR A 295 10.98 20.66 12.69
C THR A 295 12.35 20.13 12.32
N VAL A 296 12.68 20.23 11.04
CA VAL A 296 13.98 19.89 10.49
C VAL A 296 14.57 21.08 9.75
N THR A 297 15.87 21.33 9.91
CA THR A 297 16.59 22.42 9.23
C THR A 297 17.74 21.82 8.43
N PRO A 298 17.56 21.62 7.11
CA PRO A 298 18.59 21.08 6.22
C PRO A 298 19.85 21.92 6.24
N ARG A 299 20.99 21.24 6.10
CA ARG A 299 22.32 21.82 6.13
C ARG A 299 23.19 21.06 5.12
N TRP A 300 23.74 21.71 4.08
CA TRP A 300 24.61 21.08 3.06
C TRP A 300 25.83 20.32 3.62
N TRP A 301 26.28 20.67 4.82
CA TRP A 301 27.51 20.17 5.45
C TRP A 301 27.22 19.07 6.46
N LEU A 302 25.99 18.56 6.58
CA LEU A 302 25.82 17.29 7.24
C LEU A 302 26.44 16.19 6.37
N PRO A 303 27.12 15.20 6.96
CA PRO A 303 27.15 14.87 8.40
C PRO A 303 28.23 15.60 9.22
N TRP A 304 29.08 16.43 8.60
CA TRP A 304 30.14 17.15 9.32
C TRP A 304 29.60 18.10 10.40
N SER A 305 30.45 18.34 11.40
CA SER A 305 30.17 19.28 12.50
C SER A 305 30.00 20.74 12.05
N SER A 306 30.58 21.13 10.91
CA SER A 306 30.45 22.48 10.35
C SER A 306 30.79 22.49 8.85
N GLY A 307 30.31 23.52 8.13
CA GLY A 307 30.69 23.71 6.73
C GLY A 307 32.20 23.87 6.54
N ALA A 308 32.88 24.53 7.48
CA ALA A 308 34.33 24.67 7.44
C ALA A 308 35.04 23.30 7.56
N THR A 309 34.54 22.42 8.43
CA THR A 309 35.02 21.04 8.56
C THR A 309 34.81 20.28 7.26
N ALA A 310 33.62 20.39 6.65
CA ALA A 310 33.31 19.70 5.39
C ALA A 310 34.26 20.10 4.26
N VAL A 311 34.46 21.41 4.05
CA VAL A 311 35.39 21.92 3.02
C VAL A 311 36.82 21.45 3.28
N ASP A 312 37.27 21.54 4.53
CA ASP A 312 38.62 21.11 4.91
C ASP A 312 38.87 19.64 4.64
N GLU A 313 37.93 18.78 5.06
CA GLU A 313 38.07 17.35 4.90
C GLU A 313 37.97 16.91 3.44
N ILE A 314 36.97 17.39 2.69
CA ILE A 314 36.81 17.05 1.27
C ILE A 314 38.09 17.41 0.51
N VAL A 315 38.56 18.65 0.65
CA VAL A 315 39.75 19.11 -0.07
C VAL A 315 40.99 18.34 0.41
N THR A 316 41.14 18.12 1.72
CA THR A 316 42.29 17.36 2.26
C THR A 316 42.28 15.91 1.79
N TRP A 317 41.15 15.24 1.75
CA TRP A 317 41.06 13.85 1.32
C TRP A 317 41.40 13.72 -0.16
N MET A 318 40.85 14.59 -1.01
CA MET A 318 41.08 14.55 -2.44
C MET A 318 42.51 14.99 -2.82
N THR A 319 43.04 16.04 -2.21
CA THR A 319 44.34 16.66 -2.58
C THR A 319 45.50 16.28 -1.66
N GLY A 320 45.23 15.61 -0.54
CA GLY A 320 46.22 15.30 0.50
C GLY A 320 46.70 16.51 1.31
N THR A 321 46.19 17.71 1.05
CA THR A 321 46.55 18.94 1.76
C THR A 321 45.31 19.77 2.06
N PRO A 322 45.23 20.42 3.23
CA PRO A 322 44.12 21.30 3.54
C PRO A 322 44.11 22.54 2.64
N PRO A 323 42.94 23.13 2.39
CA PRO A 323 42.82 24.35 1.60
C PRO A 323 43.48 25.53 2.33
N THR A 324 43.94 26.51 1.56
CA THR A 324 44.35 27.80 2.15
C THR A 324 43.14 28.53 2.72
N ALA A 325 43.38 29.49 3.62
CA ALA A 325 42.30 30.28 4.23
C ALA A 325 41.46 31.05 3.19
N ALA A 326 42.09 31.50 2.09
CA ALA A 326 41.40 32.20 1.02
C ALA A 326 40.50 31.27 0.18
N GLU A 327 41.01 30.09 -0.19
CA GLU A 327 40.24 29.08 -0.92
C GLU A 327 39.05 28.59 -0.09
N ARG A 328 39.29 28.24 1.19
CA ARG A 328 38.24 27.83 2.13
C ARG A 328 37.12 28.87 2.22
N SER A 329 37.49 30.14 2.40
CA SER A 329 36.53 31.24 2.49
C SER A 329 35.70 31.39 1.20
N GLY A 330 36.37 31.25 0.03
CA GLY A 330 35.71 31.31 -1.27
C GLY A 330 34.68 30.20 -1.48
N TRP A 331 35.02 28.95 -1.12
CA TRP A 331 34.09 27.83 -1.23
C TRP A 331 32.93 27.95 -0.23
N LEU A 332 33.21 28.28 1.03
CA LEU A 332 32.16 28.48 2.05
C LEU A 332 31.13 29.52 1.61
N ALA A 333 31.58 30.68 1.12
CA ALA A 333 30.67 31.72 0.66
C ALA A 333 29.73 31.25 -0.46
N ARG A 334 30.21 30.39 -1.36
CA ARG A 334 29.42 29.86 -2.49
C ARG A 334 28.47 28.74 -2.06
N LEU A 335 28.92 27.87 -1.16
CA LEU A 335 28.11 26.78 -0.56
C LEU A 335 26.99 27.36 0.31
N ASP A 336 27.30 28.31 1.19
CA ASP A 336 26.31 28.98 2.04
C ASP A 336 25.30 29.82 1.23
N ALA A 337 25.69 30.29 0.04
CA ALA A 337 24.80 30.97 -0.90
C ALA A 337 24.02 30.03 -1.82
N GLY A 338 24.24 28.71 -1.75
CA GLY A 338 23.60 27.71 -2.62
C GLY A 338 24.04 27.78 -4.09
N THR A 339 25.08 28.56 -4.42
CA THR A 339 25.63 28.70 -5.78
C THR A 339 26.65 27.62 -6.14
N LEU A 340 27.07 26.83 -5.16
CA LEU A 340 27.92 25.65 -5.29
C LEU A 340 27.30 24.55 -4.43
N THR A 341 27.23 23.33 -4.95
CA THR A 341 26.83 22.15 -4.18
C THR A 341 28.08 21.43 -3.66
N VAL A 342 27.93 20.54 -2.67
CA VAL A 342 29.07 19.72 -2.19
C VAL A 342 29.64 18.85 -3.32
N GLY A 343 28.77 18.28 -4.15
CA GLY A 343 29.20 17.58 -5.36
C GLY A 343 29.98 18.48 -6.32
N GLY A 344 29.54 19.73 -6.50
CA GLY A 344 30.27 20.73 -7.30
C GLY A 344 31.62 21.11 -6.71
N LEU A 345 31.77 21.13 -5.38
CA LEU A 345 33.09 21.29 -4.74
C LEU A 345 34.02 20.11 -5.09
N VAL A 346 33.51 18.88 -5.03
CA VAL A 346 34.27 17.68 -5.41
C VAL A 346 34.71 17.75 -6.88
N ASP A 347 33.80 18.18 -7.76
CA ASP A 347 34.07 18.40 -9.18
C ASP A 347 35.17 19.45 -9.42
N GLU A 348 35.08 20.63 -8.78
CA GLU A 348 36.12 21.66 -8.87
C GLU A 348 37.49 21.17 -8.37
N VAL A 349 37.52 20.35 -7.32
CA VAL A 349 38.76 19.75 -6.80
C VAL A 349 39.30 18.68 -7.74
N ARG A 350 38.42 17.92 -8.40
CA ARG A 350 38.77 16.91 -9.42
C ARG A 350 39.38 17.53 -10.67
N ASP A 351 38.93 18.72 -11.05
CA ASP A 351 39.49 19.51 -12.16
C ASP A 351 40.71 20.35 -11.74
N GLY A 352 41.09 20.29 -10.46
CA GLY A 352 42.20 21.05 -9.90
C GLY A 352 43.58 20.61 -10.40
N ALA A 353 44.58 21.48 -10.21
CA ALA A 353 45.94 21.26 -10.68
C ALA A 353 46.60 20.00 -10.08
N ASP A 354 46.33 19.68 -8.81
CA ASP A 354 46.87 18.46 -8.17
C ASP A 354 46.30 17.20 -8.81
N ALA A 355 44.99 17.18 -9.09
CA ALA A 355 44.33 16.07 -9.75
C ALA A 355 44.95 15.77 -11.12
N LEU A 356 44.99 16.80 -11.99
CA LEU A 356 45.49 16.66 -13.36
C LEU A 356 46.99 16.32 -13.42
N ALA A 357 47.80 16.83 -12.48
CA ALA A 357 49.25 16.61 -12.48
C ALA A 357 49.69 15.33 -11.75
N ASN A 358 48.99 14.97 -10.67
CA ASN A 358 49.40 13.92 -9.74
C ASN A 358 48.43 12.75 -9.71
N VAL A 359 47.13 12.97 -9.54
CA VAL A 359 46.15 11.91 -9.31
C VAL A 359 45.91 11.10 -10.58
N ASP A 360 45.43 11.77 -11.63
CA ASP A 360 44.92 11.11 -12.83
C ASP A 360 46.01 10.33 -13.58
N PRO A 361 47.22 10.89 -13.80
CA PRO A 361 48.30 10.13 -14.43
C PRO A 361 48.75 8.93 -13.60
N THR A 362 48.62 9.00 -12.27
CA THR A 362 48.97 7.87 -11.38
C THR A 362 47.93 6.77 -11.46
N ILE A 363 46.64 7.11 -11.46
CA ILE A 363 45.55 6.13 -11.62
C ILE A 363 45.66 5.45 -12.99
N ARG A 364 45.89 6.22 -14.07
CA ARG A 364 46.08 5.68 -15.42
C ARG A 364 47.29 4.77 -15.51
N LEU A 365 48.45 5.19 -14.98
CA LEU A 365 49.66 4.37 -15.01
C LEU A 365 49.46 3.06 -14.22
N TYR A 366 48.89 3.14 -13.02
CA TYR A 366 48.58 1.97 -12.21
C TYR A 366 47.64 1.01 -12.96
N SER A 367 46.56 1.54 -13.54
CA SER A 367 45.57 0.76 -14.27
C SER A 367 46.14 0.11 -15.52
N ALA A 368 47.02 0.81 -16.26
CA ALA A 368 47.69 0.27 -17.43
C ALA A 368 48.62 -0.92 -17.06
N TYR A 369 49.33 -0.82 -15.94
CA TYR A 369 50.24 -1.87 -15.48
C TYR A 369 49.52 -3.12 -14.97
N LEU A 370 48.52 -2.92 -14.10
CA LEU A 370 47.91 -4.01 -13.33
C LEU A 370 46.56 -4.47 -13.90
N VAL A 371 46.05 -3.75 -14.91
CA VAL A 371 44.78 -4.07 -15.60
C VAL A 371 43.60 -4.13 -14.62
N ARG A 372 43.62 -3.24 -13.63
CA ARG A 372 42.60 -3.10 -12.59
C ARG A 372 42.64 -1.71 -12.00
N VAL A 373 41.54 -1.33 -11.35
CA VAL A 373 41.48 -0.10 -10.54
C VAL A 373 42.52 -0.19 -9.42
N PRO A 374 43.18 0.92 -9.07
CA PRO A 374 44.04 0.98 -7.89
C PRO A 374 43.27 0.58 -6.63
N ASP A 375 43.91 -0.15 -5.73
CA ASP A 375 43.42 -0.27 -4.36
C ASP A 375 43.72 1.03 -3.59
N ALA A 376 42.93 1.30 -2.55
CA ALA A 376 43.04 2.55 -1.80
C ALA A 376 44.43 2.73 -1.15
N GLY A 377 45.02 1.66 -0.61
CA GLY A 377 46.33 1.73 0.03
C GLY A 377 47.46 2.02 -0.96
N GLY A 378 47.44 1.31 -2.09
CA GLY A 378 48.39 1.45 -3.19
C GLY A 378 48.34 2.83 -3.84
N LEU A 379 47.14 3.34 -4.15
CA LEU A 379 47.01 4.68 -4.72
C LEU A 379 47.55 5.75 -3.76
N ASN A 380 47.13 5.72 -2.49
CA ASN A 380 47.62 6.65 -1.47
C ASN A 380 49.14 6.58 -1.26
N PHE A 381 49.76 5.41 -1.42
CA PHE A 381 51.21 5.24 -1.36
C PHE A 381 51.93 5.95 -2.52
N TRP A 382 51.40 5.84 -3.74
CA TRP A 382 51.99 6.47 -4.92
C TRP A 382 51.73 7.97 -4.98
N LEU A 383 50.55 8.43 -4.60
CA LEU A 383 50.22 9.86 -4.58
C LEU A 383 51.06 10.65 -3.58
N ARG A 384 51.30 10.10 -2.38
CA ARG A 384 52.25 10.72 -1.42
C ARG A 384 53.64 10.92 -2.03
N ARG A 385 54.12 9.97 -2.84
CA ARG A 385 55.40 10.10 -3.56
C ARG A 385 55.33 11.09 -4.72
N ARG A 386 54.26 11.06 -5.52
CA ARG A 386 54.05 12.01 -6.62
C ARG A 386 54.05 13.44 -6.13
N ARG A 387 53.26 13.72 -5.08
CA ARG A 387 53.19 15.03 -4.43
C ARG A 387 54.52 15.45 -3.77
N SER A 388 55.38 14.49 -3.44
CA SER A 388 56.77 14.73 -2.98
C SER A 388 57.80 14.86 -4.12
N GLY A 389 57.36 14.92 -5.39
CA GLY A 389 58.22 15.14 -6.56
C GLY A 389 58.67 13.88 -7.31
N TYR A 390 58.14 12.69 -7.03
CA TYR A 390 58.44 11.51 -7.86
C TYR A 390 57.87 11.69 -9.27
N THR A 391 58.64 11.32 -10.29
CA THR A 391 58.17 11.30 -11.68
C THR A 391 57.40 10.01 -11.99
N LEU A 392 56.53 10.03 -13.01
CA LEU A 392 55.91 8.79 -13.52
C LEU A 392 56.96 7.77 -13.93
N SER A 393 58.08 8.21 -14.51
CA SER A 393 59.22 7.33 -14.83
C SER A 393 59.72 6.57 -13.62
N ARG A 394 59.87 7.25 -12.47
CA ARG A 394 60.32 6.59 -11.25
C ARG A 394 59.30 5.58 -10.71
N ILE A 395 58.01 5.90 -10.77
CA ILE A 395 56.93 4.98 -10.36
C ILE A 395 56.87 3.77 -11.30
N SER A 396 56.96 4.03 -12.60
CA SER A 396 56.96 3.01 -13.65
C SER A 396 58.07 1.98 -13.44
N SER A 397 59.28 2.41 -13.06
CA SER A 397 60.37 1.47 -12.72
C SER A 397 60.01 0.53 -11.56
N TYR A 398 59.33 1.02 -10.52
CA TYR A 398 58.89 0.15 -9.43
C TYR A 398 57.79 -0.83 -9.86
N PHE A 399 56.88 -0.42 -10.76
CA PHE A 399 55.87 -1.32 -11.30
C PHE A 399 56.49 -2.36 -12.24
N GLU A 400 57.47 -1.99 -13.05
CA GLU A 400 58.22 -2.91 -13.90
C GLU A 400 58.93 -3.99 -13.06
N ASP A 401 59.48 -3.63 -11.90
CA ASP A 401 60.14 -4.57 -10.99
C ASP A 401 59.15 -5.41 -10.13
N SER A 402 57.84 -5.13 -10.22
CA SER A 402 56.83 -5.84 -9.42
C SER A 402 56.65 -7.29 -9.87
N SER A 403 56.34 -8.18 -8.92
CA SER A 403 56.04 -9.59 -9.22
C SER A 403 54.85 -9.74 -10.17
N GLU A 404 53.85 -8.87 -10.07
CA GLU A 404 52.67 -8.85 -10.93
C GLU A 404 53.04 -8.54 -12.39
N PHE A 405 53.86 -7.50 -12.61
CA PHE A 405 54.34 -7.17 -13.95
C PHE A 405 55.25 -8.26 -14.52
N GLN A 406 56.19 -8.78 -13.73
CA GLN A 406 57.10 -9.84 -14.18
C GLN A 406 56.35 -11.12 -14.54
N THR A 407 55.31 -11.47 -13.79
CA THR A 407 54.45 -12.63 -14.10
C THR A 407 53.68 -12.43 -15.40
N ARG A 408 53.14 -11.24 -15.64
CA ARG A 408 52.29 -10.95 -16.81
C ARG A 408 53.09 -10.70 -18.09
N TYR A 409 54.22 -10.01 -17.98
CA TYR A 409 54.95 -9.47 -19.13
C TYR A 409 56.43 -9.88 -19.19
N GLY A 410 57.03 -10.37 -18.09
CA GLY A 410 58.47 -10.56 -17.97
C GLY A 410 59.06 -11.56 -18.98
N SER A 411 58.34 -12.63 -19.31
CA SER A 411 58.78 -13.65 -20.28
C SER A 411 58.48 -13.32 -21.74
N LEU A 412 57.69 -12.27 -22.01
CA LEU A 412 57.29 -11.90 -23.37
C LEU A 412 58.48 -11.33 -24.15
N THR A 413 58.52 -11.56 -25.46
CA THR A 413 59.38 -10.78 -26.37
C THR A 413 58.90 -9.33 -26.45
N ASN A 414 59.73 -8.42 -26.96
CA ASN A 414 59.34 -7.01 -27.11
C ASN A 414 58.09 -6.84 -27.99
N ARG A 415 57.98 -7.61 -29.07
CA ARG A 415 56.79 -7.58 -29.94
C ARG A 415 55.54 -8.07 -29.22
N GLN A 416 55.63 -9.24 -28.55
CA GLN A 416 54.51 -9.80 -27.79
C GLN A 416 54.08 -8.88 -26.64
N PHE A 417 55.04 -8.24 -25.97
CA PHE A 417 54.76 -7.24 -24.95
C PHE A 417 53.94 -6.08 -25.52
N VAL A 418 54.37 -5.51 -26.65
CA VAL A 418 53.65 -4.41 -27.32
C VAL A 418 52.24 -4.83 -27.75
N GLU A 419 52.08 -6.01 -28.36
CA GLU A 419 50.77 -6.55 -28.73
C GLU A 419 49.86 -6.73 -27.50
N GLN A 420 50.41 -7.21 -26.38
CA GLN A 420 49.65 -7.43 -25.17
C GLN A 420 49.21 -6.13 -24.49
N ILE A 421 50.03 -5.08 -24.49
CA ILE A 421 49.65 -3.78 -23.90
C ILE A 421 48.59 -3.07 -24.74
N TYR A 422 48.56 -3.26 -26.08
CA TYR A 422 47.44 -2.78 -26.90
C TYR A 422 46.11 -3.37 -26.41
N ARG A 423 46.05 -4.69 -26.20
CA ARG A 423 44.85 -5.36 -25.68
C ARG A 423 44.49 -4.93 -24.26
N ASN A 424 45.47 -4.93 -23.36
CA ASN A 424 45.22 -4.73 -21.94
C ASN A 424 44.95 -3.25 -21.58
N VAL A 425 45.64 -2.33 -22.25
CA VAL A 425 45.54 -0.89 -21.95
C VAL A 425 44.50 -0.24 -22.86
N LEU A 426 44.55 -0.47 -24.17
CA LEU A 426 43.64 0.20 -25.11
C LEU A 426 42.38 -0.61 -25.43
N GLY A 427 42.26 -1.85 -24.92
CA GLY A 427 41.08 -2.69 -25.15
C GLY A 427 40.93 -3.17 -26.60
N ARG A 428 41.97 -3.07 -27.42
CA ARG A 428 41.93 -3.39 -28.86
C ARG A 428 43.24 -3.99 -29.36
N GLU A 429 43.19 -4.60 -30.53
CA GLU A 429 44.41 -5.01 -31.23
C GLU A 429 45.20 -3.79 -31.74
N GLY A 430 46.52 -3.92 -31.71
CA GLY A 430 47.43 -2.92 -32.26
C GLY A 430 47.49 -2.99 -33.78
N GLU A 431 47.62 -1.84 -34.44
CA GLU A 431 47.93 -1.80 -35.86
C GLU A 431 49.38 -2.24 -36.09
N GLU A 432 49.65 -2.96 -37.19
CA GLU A 432 50.99 -3.49 -37.48
C GLU A 432 52.07 -2.40 -37.49
N SER A 433 51.75 -1.21 -38.02
CA SER A 433 52.67 -0.06 -38.05
C SER A 433 53.00 0.45 -36.64
N GLY A 434 52.02 0.53 -35.75
CA GLY A 434 52.18 0.90 -34.35
C GLY A 434 52.98 -0.13 -33.56
N ILE A 435 52.66 -1.41 -33.73
CA ILE A 435 53.38 -2.52 -33.11
C ILE A 435 54.84 -2.50 -33.55
N ALA A 436 55.11 -2.38 -34.85
CA ALA A 436 56.46 -2.32 -35.39
C ALA A 436 57.25 -1.11 -34.86
N TYR A 437 56.60 0.06 -34.74
CA TYR A 437 57.23 1.26 -34.19
C TYR A 437 57.71 1.04 -32.75
N TRP A 438 56.82 0.60 -31.84
CA TRP A 438 57.16 0.41 -30.43
C TRP A 438 58.15 -0.73 -30.21
N THR A 439 57.97 -1.84 -30.94
CA THR A 439 58.92 -2.97 -30.93
C THR A 439 60.33 -2.50 -31.29
N ARG A 440 60.47 -1.70 -32.35
CA ARG A 440 61.75 -1.12 -32.74
C ARG A 440 62.35 -0.19 -31.67
N GLN A 441 61.54 0.59 -30.94
CA GLN A 441 62.07 1.43 -29.85
C GLN A 441 62.68 0.57 -28.72
N LEU A 442 62.03 -0.54 -28.39
CA LEU A 442 62.50 -1.49 -27.37
C LEU A 442 63.74 -2.25 -27.84
N ASP A 443 63.73 -2.77 -29.06
CA ASP A 443 64.85 -3.54 -29.63
C ASP A 443 66.12 -2.68 -29.77
N LEU A 444 65.96 -1.41 -30.16
CA LEU A 444 67.06 -0.45 -30.24
C LEU A 444 67.43 0.14 -28.87
N ARG A 445 66.76 -0.26 -27.78
CA ARG A 445 66.94 0.27 -26.41
C ARG A 445 66.85 1.80 -26.33
N ARG A 446 66.06 2.40 -27.23
CA ARG A 446 65.74 3.84 -27.18
C ARG A 446 64.68 4.12 -26.13
N LYS A 447 63.86 3.11 -25.83
CA LYS A 447 62.92 3.09 -24.72
C LYS A 447 63.03 1.76 -23.99
N ASP A 448 62.83 1.80 -22.68
CA ASP A 448 62.56 0.61 -21.87
C ASP A 448 61.04 0.33 -21.84
N ARG A 449 60.64 -0.81 -21.25
CA ARG A 449 59.22 -1.18 -21.18
C ARG A 449 58.45 -0.20 -20.31
N GLY A 450 59.05 0.31 -19.24
CA GLY A 450 58.40 1.31 -18.40
C GLY A 450 58.10 2.63 -19.09
N GLN A 451 58.97 3.10 -19.98
CA GLN A 451 58.72 4.27 -20.81
C GLN A 451 57.64 4.01 -21.85
N VAL A 452 57.60 2.81 -22.45
CA VAL A 452 56.50 2.43 -23.34
C VAL A 452 55.17 2.40 -22.58
N MET A 453 55.12 1.85 -21.36
CA MET A 453 53.90 1.86 -20.53
C MET A 453 53.41 3.28 -20.22
N ILE A 454 54.31 4.20 -19.85
CA ILE A 454 53.95 5.62 -19.64
C ILE A 454 53.40 6.23 -20.94
N ASN A 455 54.04 5.93 -22.08
CA ASN A 455 53.59 6.44 -23.37
C ASN A 455 52.18 5.95 -23.75
N PHE A 456 51.81 4.72 -23.37
CA PHE A 456 50.44 4.21 -23.56
C PHE A 456 49.46 4.82 -22.53
N SER A 457 49.84 4.88 -21.25
CA SER A 457 48.96 5.41 -20.19
C SER A 457 48.66 6.90 -20.36
N GLU A 458 49.60 7.67 -20.90
CA GLU A 458 49.44 9.10 -21.15
C GLU A 458 49.14 9.41 -22.63
N SER A 459 48.75 8.41 -23.41
CA SER A 459 48.27 8.63 -24.78
C SER A 459 46.92 9.35 -24.77
N SER A 460 46.68 10.23 -25.75
CA SER A 460 45.39 10.94 -25.89
C SER A 460 44.21 10.00 -26.15
N GLU A 461 44.47 8.76 -26.56
CA GLU A 461 43.47 7.71 -26.68
C GLU A 461 43.12 7.14 -25.31
N TYR A 462 44.11 6.64 -24.56
CA TYR A 462 43.84 6.02 -23.26
C TYR A 462 43.24 7.03 -22.27
N ILE A 463 43.78 8.25 -22.20
CA ILE A 463 43.24 9.32 -21.34
C ILE A 463 41.73 9.49 -21.56
N ARG A 464 41.27 9.45 -22.81
CA ARG A 464 39.86 9.61 -23.16
C ARG A 464 39.03 8.37 -22.82
N VAL A 465 39.59 7.19 -23.09
CA VAL A 465 38.89 5.91 -22.87
C VAL A 465 38.65 5.64 -21.39
N VAL A 466 39.55 6.08 -20.52
CA VAL A 466 39.43 5.81 -19.07
C VAL A 466 39.11 7.06 -18.24
N ALA A 467 38.70 8.16 -18.85
CA ALA A 467 38.41 9.41 -18.12
C ALA A 467 37.43 9.18 -16.96
N ASP A 468 36.25 8.65 -17.27
CA ASP A 468 35.18 8.44 -16.28
C ASP A 468 35.59 7.41 -15.22
N GLN A 469 36.37 6.39 -15.62
CA GLN A 469 36.90 5.40 -14.68
C GLN A 469 37.93 5.99 -13.73
N VAL A 470 38.73 6.96 -14.18
CA VAL A 470 39.71 7.68 -13.36
C VAL A 470 39.00 8.57 -12.35
N ASP A 471 37.94 9.28 -12.78
CA ASP A 471 37.10 10.08 -11.88
C ASP A 471 36.42 9.23 -10.82
N ALA A 472 35.76 8.15 -11.23
CA ALA A 472 35.12 7.21 -10.31
C ALA A 472 36.12 6.62 -9.30
N ALA A 473 37.31 6.22 -9.76
CA ALA A 473 38.35 5.72 -8.88
C ALA A 473 38.83 6.79 -7.88
N ALA A 474 39.09 8.01 -8.35
CA ALA A 474 39.55 9.09 -7.49
C ALA A 474 38.50 9.45 -6.41
N VAL A 475 37.22 9.56 -6.78
CA VAL A 475 36.14 9.89 -5.84
C VAL A 475 35.92 8.75 -4.85
N LEU A 476 35.70 7.52 -5.31
CA LEU A 476 35.39 6.39 -4.42
C LEU A 476 36.55 6.07 -3.47
N ILE A 477 37.81 6.23 -3.92
CA ILE A 477 38.98 5.96 -3.09
C ILE A 477 39.26 7.10 -2.11
N HIS A 478 39.23 8.36 -2.55
CA HIS A 478 39.66 9.46 -1.69
C HIS A 478 38.51 10.08 -0.90
N LEU A 479 37.37 10.36 -1.54
CA LEU A 479 36.22 10.94 -0.85
C LEU A 479 35.58 9.89 0.07
N ILE A 480 35.22 8.73 -0.48
CA ILE A 480 34.49 7.70 0.28
C ILE A 480 35.44 6.81 1.10
N GLY A 481 36.69 6.63 0.66
CA GLY A 481 37.67 5.86 1.43
C GLY A 481 37.63 4.35 1.20
N ILE A 482 37.02 3.89 0.10
CA ILE A 482 36.87 2.47 -0.20
C ILE A 482 37.79 2.02 -1.33
N SER A 483 38.06 0.71 -1.43
CA SER A 483 38.59 0.12 -2.66
C SER A 483 37.41 -0.42 -3.47
N PRO A 484 36.91 0.32 -4.48
CA PRO A 484 35.64 -0.02 -5.11
C PRO A 484 35.73 -1.33 -5.90
N SER A 485 34.67 -2.13 -5.84
CA SER A 485 34.48 -3.23 -6.79
C SER A 485 34.19 -2.67 -8.19
N THR A 486 34.36 -3.52 -9.22
CA THR A 486 34.01 -3.17 -10.60
C THR A 486 32.56 -2.70 -10.72
N ALA A 487 31.61 -3.39 -10.07
CA ALA A 487 30.20 -3.01 -10.10
C ALA A 487 29.93 -1.65 -9.46
N GLN A 488 30.56 -1.34 -8.32
CA GLN A 488 30.40 -0.03 -7.66
C GLN A 488 30.94 1.11 -8.50
N ARG A 489 32.09 0.91 -9.15
CA ARG A 489 32.66 1.90 -10.06
C ARG A 489 31.76 2.10 -11.27
N ASP A 490 31.33 1.02 -11.91
CA ASP A 490 30.52 1.11 -13.14
C ASP A 490 29.18 1.78 -12.84
N ALA A 491 28.56 1.46 -11.69
CA ALA A 491 27.35 2.17 -11.23
C ALA A 491 27.57 3.66 -10.98
N PHE A 492 28.74 4.05 -10.45
CA PHE A 492 29.06 5.47 -10.27
C PHE A 492 29.28 6.18 -11.62
N VAL A 493 29.94 5.52 -12.57
CA VAL A 493 30.12 6.04 -13.94
C VAL A 493 28.75 6.24 -14.61
N ASP A 494 27.88 5.23 -14.56
CA ASP A 494 26.53 5.32 -15.11
C ASP A 494 25.72 6.49 -14.50
N ALA A 495 25.87 6.73 -13.19
CA ALA A 495 25.22 7.86 -12.51
C ALA A 495 25.78 9.22 -12.95
N ALA A 496 27.10 9.32 -13.12
CA ALA A 496 27.77 10.53 -13.58
C ALA A 496 27.42 10.86 -15.03
N ASP A 497 27.39 9.85 -15.90
CA ASP A 497 27.02 9.98 -17.32
C ASP A 497 25.55 10.40 -17.50
N ALA A 498 24.67 9.93 -16.62
CA ALA A 498 23.26 10.27 -16.66
C ALA A 498 22.97 11.72 -16.27
N SER A 499 23.85 12.36 -15.49
CA SER A 499 23.62 13.71 -14.95
C SER A 499 24.89 14.55 -14.91
N SER A 500 25.71 14.36 -13.88
CA SER A 500 27.04 14.96 -13.74
C SER A 500 27.82 14.24 -12.63
N LEU A 501 29.15 14.42 -12.59
CA LEU A 501 29.96 13.95 -11.45
C LEU A 501 29.46 14.55 -10.13
N ALA A 502 29.13 15.84 -10.13
CA ALA A 502 28.59 16.54 -8.96
C ALA A 502 27.29 15.90 -8.44
N ASP A 503 26.38 15.51 -9.33
CA ASP A 503 25.12 14.88 -8.92
C ASP A 503 25.32 13.42 -8.51
N ALA A 504 26.23 12.69 -9.15
CA ALA A 504 26.61 11.32 -8.77
C ALA A 504 27.27 11.22 -7.39
N VAL A 505 27.93 12.29 -6.92
CA VAL A 505 28.50 12.36 -5.57
C VAL A 505 27.43 12.44 -4.49
N ARG A 506 26.29 13.11 -4.75
CA ARG A 506 25.26 13.33 -3.73
C ARG A 506 24.78 12.06 -3.04
N PRO A 507 24.38 10.97 -3.72
CA PRO A 507 23.93 9.75 -3.06
C PRO A 507 25.03 9.08 -2.23
N LEU A 508 26.30 9.20 -2.64
CA LEU A 508 27.42 8.60 -1.91
C LEU A 508 27.65 9.27 -0.56
N LEU A 509 27.52 10.61 -0.51
CA LEU A 509 27.62 11.31 0.75
C LEU A 509 26.57 10.75 1.72
N ARG A 510 25.34 10.52 1.22
CA ARG A 510 24.17 10.08 2.00
C ARG A 510 24.27 8.67 2.59
N GLU A 511 25.26 7.88 2.21
CA GLU A 511 25.44 6.54 2.77
C GLU A 511 25.79 6.62 4.26
N ALA A 512 25.22 5.71 5.07
CA ALA A 512 25.54 5.61 6.50
C ALA A 512 27.04 5.38 6.75
N SER A 513 27.70 4.65 5.85
CA SER A 513 29.14 4.40 5.84
C SER A 513 29.98 5.69 5.71
N PHE A 514 29.45 6.71 5.05
CA PHE A 514 30.13 7.99 4.88
C PHE A 514 30.03 8.86 6.13
N ALA A 515 28.90 8.79 6.85
CA ALA A 515 28.75 9.50 8.13
C ALA A 515 29.83 9.06 9.14
N ASP A 516 30.09 7.77 9.26
CA ASP A 516 31.18 7.25 10.12
C ASP A 516 32.57 7.81 9.75
N ARG A 517 32.79 8.16 8.49
CA ARG A 517 34.06 8.72 8.00
C ARG A 517 34.19 10.21 8.31
N ALA A 518 33.09 10.96 8.19
CA ALA A 518 33.04 12.41 8.42
C ALA A 518 33.08 12.80 9.91
N GLY A 519 32.95 11.81 10.81
CA GLY A 519 32.94 12.00 12.27
C GLY A 519 31.62 12.56 12.78
#